data_AF-A0A0A7PKZ7-F1
#
_entry.id   AF-A0A0A7PKZ7-F1
#
_cell.length_a   1.000
_cell.length_b   1.000
_cell.length_c   1.000
_cell.angle_alpha   90.00
_cell.angle_beta   90.00
_cell.angle_gamma   90.00
#
_symmetry.space_group_name_H-M   'P 1'
#
loop_
_entity.id
_entity.type
_entity.pdbx_description
1 polymer ?
#
loop_
_entity_poly.entity_id
_entity_poly.type
_entity_poly.pdbx_seq_one_letter_code
_entity_poly.pdbx_strand_id
1 'polypeptide(L)'
;MEGAIILKGVGLLFVGLLFMWLGISGWKHRREERINIVEAAILKLGDADPLPRNRWDRGMAYAQPVLMLIFGPVMIFLGLVILFV
;
A
#
# COMPACT_ATOMS: atom_id res chain seq x y z
N MET A 1 27.02 17.59 9.06
CA MET A 1 25.97 17.84 8.04
C MET A 1 25.82 16.66 7.09
N GLU A 2 26.91 16.09 6.60
CA GLU A 2 26.93 14.92 5.70
C GLU A 2 26.18 13.69 6.24
N GLY A 3 26.40 13.31 7.50
CA GLY A 3 25.69 12.17 8.10
C GLY A 3 24.15 12.32 8.11
N ALA A 4 23.64 13.54 8.23
CA ALA A 4 22.20 13.80 8.17
C ALA A 4 21.65 13.68 6.74
N ILE A 5 22.44 14.03 5.73
CA ILE A 5 22.10 13.88 4.31
C ILE A 5 22.05 12.39 3.95
N ILE A 6 23.09 11.64 4.34
CA ILE A 6 23.17 10.20 4.13
C ILE A 6 22.00 9.48 4.81
N LEU A 7 21.71 9.82 6.08
CA LEU A 7 20.60 9.22 6.81
C LEU A 7 19.25 9.50 6.13
N LYS A 8 19.02 10.73 5.65
CA LYS A 8 17.79 11.08 4.93
C LYS A 8 17.68 10.34 3.59
N GLY A 9 18.76 10.28 2.81
CA GLY A 9 18.79 9.60 1.52
C GLY A 9 18.54 8.09 1.66
N VAL A 10 19.26 7.43 2.57
CA VAL A 10 19.08 6.00 2.88
C VAL A 10 17.69 5.73 3.44
N GLY A 11 17.18 6.60 4.32
CA GLY A 11 15.82 6.51 4.84
C GLY A 11 14.77 6.57 3.73
N LEU A 12 14.93 7.48 2.77
CA LEU A 12 14.01 7.60 1.63
C LEU A 12 14.04 6.36 0.72
N LEU A 13 15.22 5.82 0.46
CA LEU A 13 15.39 4.57 -0.29
C LEU A 13 14.69 3.40 0.42
N PHE A 14 14.92 3.25 1.73
CA PHE A 14 14.34 2.18 2.51
C PHE A 14 12.80 2.26 2.53
N VAL A 15 12.26 3.43 2.82
CA VAL A 15 10.79 3.63 2.84
C VAL A 15 10.21 3.48 1.44
N GLY A 16 10.88 3.94 0.39
CA GLY A 16 10.45 3.78 -0.98
C GLY A 16 10.37 2.31 -1.41
N LEU A 17 11.38 1.50 -1.06
CA LEU A 17 11.36 0.04 -1.27
C LEU A 17 10.24 -0.65 -0.48
N LEU A 18 10.04 -0.25 0.78
CA LEU A 18 8.96 -0.76 1.62
C LEU A 18 7.59 -0.43 1.01
N PHE A 19 7.39 0.78 0.51
CA PHE A 19 6.17 1.20 -0.18
C PHE A 19 5.93 0.39 -1.45
N MET A 20 6.96 0.13 -2.25
CA MET A 20 6.79 -0.75 -3.40
C MET A 20 6.41 -2.17 -2.98
N TRP A 21 7.08 -2.73 -1.96
CA TRP A 21 6.76 -4.07 -1.46
C TRP A 21 5.31 -4.17 -0.96
N LEU A 22 4.88 -3.23 -0.13
CA LEU A 22 3.52 -3.17 0.40
C LEU A 22 2.49 -2.87 -0.70
N GLY A 23 2.83 -2.03 -1.67
CA GLY A 23 1.98 -1.73 -2.82
C GLY A 23 1.78 -2.95 -3.72
N ILE A 24 2.86 -3.68 -4.04
CA ILE A 24 2.80 -4.94 -4.81
C ILE A 24 2.03 -6.01 -4.04
N SER A 25 2.33 -6.18 -2.74
CA SER A 25 1.66 -7.15 -1.88
C SER A 25 0.18 -6.83 -1.74
N GLY A 26 -0.17 -5.59 -1.43
CA GLY A 26 -1.56 -5.13 -1.34
C GLY A 26 -2.28 -5.28 -2.68
N TRP A 27 -1.62 -4.96 -3.80
CA TRP A 27 -2.18 -5.18 -5.13
C TRP A 27 -2.41 -6.67 -5.39
N LYS A 28 -1.49 -7.56 -5.02
CA LYS A 28 -1.62 -9.01 -5.22
C LYS A 28 -2.78 -9.59 -4.39
N HIS A 29 -2.84 -9.26 -3.11
CA HIS A 29 -3.83 -9.80 -2.18
C HIS A 29 -5.19 -9.07 -2.22
N ARG A 30 -5.34 -7.99 -3.01
CA ARG A 30 -6.63 -7.29 -3.23
C ARG A 30 -7.76 -8.18 -3.76
N ARG A 31 -7.42 -9.37 -4.29
CA ARG A 31 -8.41 -10.32 -4.81
C ARG A 31 -8.83 -11.38 -3.81
N GLU A 32 -8.10 -11.56 -2.72
CA GLU A 32 -8.43 -12.58 -1.72
C GLU A 32 -9.61 -12.15 -0.83
N GLU A 33 -9.90 -10.85 -0.74
CA GLU A 33 -11.14 -10.32 -0.14
C GLU A 33 -12.39 -10.40 -1.06
N ARG A 34 -12.32 -11.09 -2.21
CA ARG A 34 -13.45 -11.18 -3.16
C ARG A 34 -14.44 -12.26 -2.76
N ILE A 35 -15.15 -12.02 -1.66
CA ILE A 35 -16.43 -12.68 -1.42
C ILE A 35 -17.49 -11.92 -2.24
N ASN A 36 -18.30 -12.64 -3.01
CA ASN A 36 -19.33 -12.04 -3.88
C ASN A 36 -20.37 -11.27 -3.03
N ILE A 37 -21.04 -10.24 -3.57
CA ILE A 37 -22.06 -9.45 -2.82
C ILE A 37 -23.15 -10.36 -2.22
N VAL A 38 -23.49 -11.43 -2.93
CA VAL A 38 -24.45 -12.46 -2.48
C VAL A 38 -23.90 -13.27 -1.31
N GLU A 39 -22.61 -13.58 -1.35
CA GLU A 39 -21.91 -14.42 -0.37
C GLU A 39 -21.61 -13.60 0.91
N ALA A 40 -21.40 -12.29 0.78
CA ALA A 40 -21.38 -11.33 1.90
C ALA A 40 -22.75 -11.16 2.57
N ALA A 41 -23.85 -11.25 1.82
CA ALA A 41 -25.20 -11.21 2.39
C ALA A 41 -25.55 -12.51 3.13
N ILE A 42 -25.06 -13.65 2.64
CA ILE A 42 -25.20 -14.96 3.29
C ILE A 42 -24.35 -15.03 4.57
N LEU A 43 -23.10 -14.53 4.57
CA LEU A 43 -22.26 -14.48 5.77
C LEU A 43 -22.82 -13.56 6.86
N LYS A 44 -23.48 -12.45 6.47
CA LYS A 44 -24.17 -11.55 7.40
C LYS A 44 -25.40 -12.20 8.07
N LEU A 45 -25.98 -13.24 7.46
CA LEU A 45 -27.02 -14.06 8.08
C LEU A 45 -26.46 -15.17 8.98
N GLY A 46 -25.15 -15.47 8.87
CA GLY A 46 -24.46 -16.57 9.56
C GLY A 46 -23.56 -16.17 10.73
N ASP A 47 -23.63 -14.93 11.21
CA ASP A 47 -22.88 -14.42 12.39
C ASP A 47 -21.33 -14.48 12.27
N ALA A 48 -20.80 -14.48 11.03
CA ALA A 48 -19.37 -14.38 10.77
C ALA A 48 -18.93 -12.93 10.54
N ASP A 49 -17.68 -12.61 10.90
CA ASP A 49 -17.11 -11.27 10.93
C ASP A 49 -17.50 -10.39 9.73
N PRO A 50 -17.92 -9.12 9.96
CA PRO A 50 -18.45 -8.28 8.91
C PRO A 50 -17.38 -7.90 7.88
N LEU A 51 -17.54 -8.42 6.66
CA LEU A 51 -16.84 -7.95 5.45
C LEU A 51 -16.98 -6.41 5.31
N PRO A 52 -15.97 -5.73 4.72
CA PRO A 52 -15.94 -4.27 4.62
C PRO A 52 -17.25 -3.72 4.04
N ARG A 53 -17.92 -2.91 4.85
CA ARG A 53 -19.36 -2.62 4.77
C ARG A 53 -19.70 -1.53 3.76
N ASN A 54 -18.70 -0.78 3.25
CA ASN A 54 -18.92 0.45 2.50
C ASN A 54 -18.17 0.49 1.17
N ARG A 55 -18.76 1.15 0.15
CA ARG A 55 -18.12 1.35 -1.17
C ARG A 55 -16.81 2.15 -1.06
N TRP A 56 -16.70 2.97 -0.03
CA TRP A 56 -15.50 3.75 0.30
C TRP A 56 -14.33 2.88 0.77
N ASP A 57 -14.57 1.89 1.64
CA ASP A 57 -13.52 0.94 2.06
C ASP A 57 -12.97 0.15 0.87
N ARG A 58 -13.86 -0.22 -0.06
CA ARG A 58 -13.49 -0.86 -1.32
C ARG A 58 -12.66 0.05 -2.22
N GLY A 59 -12.99 1.34 -2.26
CA GLY A 59 -12.21 2.35 -2.98
C GLY A 59 -10.82 2.52 -2.38
N MET A 60 -10.72 2.58 -1.05
CA MET A 60 -9.46 2.71 -0.33
C MET A 60 -8.56 1.48 -0.50
N ALA A 61 -9.13 0.27 -0.53
CA ALA A 61 -8.39 -0.97 -0.81
C ALA A 61 -7.72 -0.97 -2.20
N TYR A 62 -8.26 -0.21 -3.16
CA TYR A 62 -7.63 0.01 -4.46
C TYR A 62 -6.68 1.22 -4.45
N ALA A 63 -7.08 2.32 -3.80
CA ALA A 63 -6.31 3.55 -3.78
C ALA A 63 -4.98 3.38 -3.02
N GLN A 64 -4.99 2.72 -1.87
CA GLN A 64 -3.82 2.54 -1.02
C GLN A 64 -2.64 1.86 -1.74
N PRO A 65 -2.78 0.66 -2.33
CA PRO A 65 -1.66 0.02 -3.02
C PRO A 65 -1.24 0.81 -4.27
N VAL A 66 -2.16 1.49 -4.96
CA VAL A 66 -1.83 2.35 -6.11
C VAL A 66 -0.98 3.54 -5.67
N LEU A 67 -1.38 4.24 -4.62
CA LEU A 67 -0.62 5.36 -4.06
C LEU A 67 0.76 4.88 -3.58
N MET A 68 0.84 3.72 -2.92
CA MET A 68 2.13 3.14 -2.51
C MET A 68 3.04 2.83 -3.70
N LEU A 69 2.49 2.29 -4.79
CA LEU A 69 3.22 2.01 -6.03
C LEU A 69 3.67 3.28 -6.78
N ILE A 70 3.02 4.42 -6.56
CA ILE A 70 3.42 5.72 -7.13
C ILE A 70 4.47 6.39 -6.24
N PHE A 71 4.20 6.48 -4.94
CA PHE A 71 5.09 7.14 -3.99
C PHE A 71 6.40 6.37 -3.77
N GLY A 72 6.38 5.03 -3.83
CA GLY A 72 7.58 4.20 -3.69
C GLY A 72 8.70 4.58 -4.66
N PRO A 73 8.46 4.55 -5.99
CA PRO A 73 9.42 4.99 -7.00
C PRO A 73 9.86 6.46 -6.84
N VAL A 74 8.94 7.37 -6.49
CA VAL A 74 9.27 8.78 -6.26
C VAL A 74 10.24 8.93 -5.09
N MET A 75 10.01 8.22 -3.98
CA MET A 75 10.89 8.22 -2.82
C MET A 75 12.25 7.58 -3.13
N ILE A 76 12.28 6.51 -3.92
CA ILE A 76 13.54 5.91 -4.37
C ILE A 76 14.34 6.92 -5.21
N PHE A 77 13.68 7.55 -6.18
CA PHE A 77 14.31 8.54 -7.05
C PHE A 77 14.88 9.71 -6.26
N LEU A 78 14.08 10.31 -5.36
CA LEU A 78 14.53 11.40 -4.50
C LEU A 78 15.68 10.96 -3.57
N GLY A 79 15.66 9.72 -3.08
CA GLY A 79 16.72 9.17 -2.23
C GLY A 79 18.04 9.05 -2.98
N LEU A 80 17.99 8.59 -4.24
CA LEU A 80 19.15 8.55 -5.13
C LEU A 80 19.67 9.95 -5.43
N VAL A 81 18.79 10.90 -5.75
CA VAL A 81 19.19 12.29 -5.99
C VAL A 81 19.91 12.87 -4.78
N ILE A 82 19.36 12.72 -3.57
CA ILE A 82 19.97 13.25 -2.34
C ILE A 82 21.35 12.63 -2.05
N LEU A 83 21.59 11.39 -2.45
CA LEU A 83 22.85 10.68 -2.16
C LEU A 83 23.94 10.91 -3.20
N PHE A 84 23.56 11.18 -4.46
CA PHE A 84 24.48 11.18 -5.59
C PHE A 84 24.54 12.50 -6.37
N VAL A 85 23.68 13.47 -6.05
CA VAL A 85 23.65 14.82 -6.65
C VAL A 85 23.87 15.85 -5.56
#